data_AF-A0A317U8R2-F1
#
_entry.id   AF-A0A317U8R2-F1
#
_cell.length_a   1.000
_cell.length_b   1.000
_cell.length_c   1.000
_cell.angle_alpha   90.00
_cell.angle_beta   90.00
_cell.angle_gamma   90.00
#
_symmetry.space_group_name_H-M   'P 1'
#
loop_
_entity.id
_entity.type
_entity.pdbx_description
1 polymer ?
#
loop_
_entity_poly.entity_id
_entity_poly.type
_entity_poly.pdbx_seq_one_letter_code
_entity_poly.pdbx_strand_id
1 'polypeptide(L)'
;MMKGGVEVDQVKIGNFLKKLRKEKGITQEQLAEILNVSGRTVSRWETGNNMPDISILVDIADYYDISIPEIISGERKSEMMNEEERKIAKTMSDYATTEKEKIFKEMKLQSVMGVCALVLYWILHETGAYMYNDVLGKLAGYCETLVSVSVIMIAAFTTGSLSKVRSKSRKVFVFENFPKPMQLVVTAVVAFGGAAVIKLVLVYFFGL
;
A
#
# COMPACT_ATOMS: atom_id res chain seq x y z
N MET A 1 16.67 -36.76 11.85
CA MET A 1 17.73 -36.07 11.09
C MET A 1 17.30 -34.62 10.88
N MET A 2 17.84 -33.68 11.67
CA MET A 2 17.57 -32.25 11.49
C MET A 2 18.52 -31.68 10.44
N LYS A 3 18.00 -31.37 9.25
CA LYS A 3 18.70 -30.52 8.28
C LYS A 3 18.47 -29.05 8.68
N GLY A 4 19.28 -28.57 9.62
CA GLY A 4 19.29 -27.19 10.08
C GLY A 4 20.66 -26.53 9.90
N GLY A 5 21.37 -26.85 8.81
CA GLY A 5 22.61 -26.15 8.48
C GLY A 5 22.26 -24.76 7.96
N VAL A 6 22.67 -23.72 8.67
CA VAL A 6 22.66 -22.34 8.14
C VAL A 6 23.50 -22.37 6.86
N GLU A 7 22.91 -22.00 5.73
CA GLU A 7 23.63 -21.90 4.45
C GLU A 7 24.60 -20.72 4.55
N VAL A 8 25.90 -21.02 4.60
CA VAL A 8 26.96 -20.02 4.81
C VAL A 8 27.40 -19.48 3.45
N ASP A 9 27.03 -18.24 3.15
CA ASP A 9 27.51 -17.52 1.96
C ASP A 9 28.89 -16.89 2.22
N GLN A 10 29.94 -17.61 1.83
CA GLN A 10 31.32 -17.18 2.03
C GLN A 10 31.67 -15.89 1.27
N VAL A 11 31.05 -15.65 0.12
CA VAL A 11 31.30 -14.44 -0.68
C VAL A 11 30.73 -13.22 0.03
N LYS A 12 29.51 -13.35 0.58
CA LYS A 12 28.88 -12.30 1.38
C LYS A 12 29.72 -11.97 2.62
N ILE A 13 30.15 -12.99 3.35
CA ILE A 13 30.99 -12.83 4.54
C ILE A 13 32.34 -12.18 4.20
N GLY A 14 33.00 -12.63 3.12
CA GLY A 14 34.25 -12.05 2.65
C GLY A 14 34.13 -10.56 2.31
N ASN A 15 33.06 -10.19 1.62
CA ASN A 15 32.76 -8.79 1.34
C ASN A 15 32.51 -7.97 2.62
N PHE A 16 31.85 -8.55 3.60
CA PHE A 16 31.63 -7.91 4.90
C PHE A 16 32.94 -7.69 5.66
N LEU A 17 33.82 -8.70 5.74
CA LEU A 17 35.15 -8.54 6.35
C LEU A 17 35.98 -7.46 5.64
N LYS A 18 35.93 -7.42 4.31
CA LYS A 18 36.58 -6.38 3.51
C LYS A 18 36.02 -4.98 3.78
N LYS A 19 34.71 -4.86 3.99
CA LYS A 19 34.04 -3.61 4.37
C LYS A 19 34.55 -3.15 5.75
N LEU A 20 34.52 -4.02 6.76
CA LEU A 20 35.02 -3.73 8.11
C LEU A 20 36.48 -3.27 8.10
N ARG A 21 37.35 -3.96 7.34
CA ARG A 21 38.75 -3.57 7.19
C ARG A 21 38.90 -2.17 6.60
N LYS A 22 38.13 -1.86 5.55
CA LYS A 22 38.14 -0.54 4.91
C LYS A 22 37.59 0.56 5.82
N GLU A 23 36.60 0.27 6.65
CA GLU A 23 36.08 1.21 7.66
C GLU A 23 37.15 1.62 8.68
N LYS A 24 38.05 0.69 9.04
CA LYS A 24 39.22 0.98 9.89
C LYS A 24 40.39 1.62 9.13
N GLY A 25 40.33 1.72 7.80
CA GLY A 25 41.36 2.35 6.97
C GLY A 25 42.69 1.57 6.88
N ILE A 26 42.70 0.27 7.15
CA ILE A 26 43.92 -0.56 7.18
C ILE A 26 44.07 -1.45 5.94
N THR A 27 45.29 -1.89 5.63
CA THR A 27 45.58 -2.84 4.53
C THR A 27 45.34 -4.30 4.93
N GLN A 28 45.33 -5.21 3.96
CA GLN A 28 45.18 -6.65 4.23
C GLN A 28 46.35 -7.18 5.06
N GLU A 29 47.56 -6.66 4.82
CA GLU A 29 48.78 -7.01 5.53
C GLU A 29 48.71 -6.56 7.00
N GLN A 30 48.23 -5.34 7.25
CA GLN A 30 48.05 -4.83 8.60
C GLN A 30 47.00 -5.63 9.37
N LEU A 31 45.87 -5.99 8.74
CA LEU A 31 44.88 -6.86 9.37
C LEU A 31 45.45 -8.26 9.66
N ALA A 32 46.27 -8.78 8.76
CA ALA A 32 46.91 -10.08 8.92
C ALA A 32 47.89 -10.08 10.10
N GLU A 33 48.65 -9.01 10.29
CA GLU A 33 49.54 -8.83 11.44
C GLU A 33 48.76 -8.79 12.76
N ILE A 34 47.66 -8.03 12.81
CA ILE A 34 46.78 -7.92 13.99
C ILE A 34 46.19 -9.28 14.38
N LEU A 35 45.78 -10.08 13.39
CA LEU A 35 45.17 -11.40 13.60
C LEU A 35 46.21 -12.54 13.63
N ASN A 36 47.50 -12.22 13.56
CA ASN A 36 48.61 -13.19 13.54
C ASN A 36 48.46 -14.29 12.45
N VAL A 37 48.08 -13.87 11.23
CA VAL A 37 47.95 -14.73 10.04
C VAL A 37 48.72 -14.17 8.84
N SER A 38 48.75 -14.90 7.73
CA SER A 38 49.35 -14.39 6.49
C SER A 38 48.41 -13.45 5.73
N GLY A 39 48.94 -12.42 5.06
CA GLY A 39 48.13 -11.54 4.19
C GLY A 39 47.37 -12.30 3.09
N ARG A 40 47.94 -13.41 2.59
CA ARG A 40 47.27 -14.31 1.64
C ARG A 40 46.02 -14.95 2.24
N THR A 41 46.05 -15.24 3.54
CA THR A 41 44.91 -15.81 4.27
C THR A 41 43.76 -14.80 4.34
N VAL A 42 44.06 -13.55 4.71
CA VAL A 42 43.07 -12.45 4.70
C VAL A 42 42.48 -12.22 3.31
N SER A 43 43.32 -12.20 2.27
CA SER A 43 42.88 -12.06 0.88
C SER A 43 41.90 -13.17 0.47
N ARG A 44 42.16 -14.42 0.87
CA ARG A 44 41.26 -15.56 0.61
C ARG A 44 39.92 -15.43 1.34
N TRP A 45 39.91 -14.92 2.55
CA TRP A 45 38.67 -14.63 3.28
C TRP A 45 37.86 -13.54 2.57
N GLU A 46 38.50 -12.41 2.23
CA GLU A 46 37.83 -11.27 1.58
C GLU A 46 37.31 -11.57 0.17
N THR A 47 37.82 -12.62 -0.47
CA THR A 47 37.38 -13.07 -1.80
C THR A 47 36.38 -14.23 -1.74
N GLY A 48 36.01 -14.71 -0.54
CA GLY A 48 35.09 -15.83 -0.36
C GLY A 48 35.67 -17.19 -0.78
N ASN A 49 36.99 -17.28 -0.94
CA ASN A 49 37.67 -18.52 -1.33
C ASN A 49 37.88 -19.47 -0.14
N ASN A 50 37.81 -18.98 1.09
CA ASN A 50 37.94 -19.74 2.33
C ASN A 50 37.28 -18.98 3.49
N MET A 51 36.97 -19.67 4.59
CA MET A 51 36.37 -19.10 5.80
C MET A 51 37.37 -19.10 6.97
N PRO A 52 37.47 -18.02 7.77
CA PRO A 52 38.19 -18.06 9.04
C PRO A 52 37.68 -19.19 9.94
N ASP A 53 38.59 -19.83 10.67
CA ASP A 53 38.19 -20.82 11.68
C ASP A 53 37.52 -20.13 12.88
N ILE A 54 36.96 -20.94 13.78
CA ILE A 54 36.21 -20.42 14.93
C ILE A 54 37.07 -19.56 15.86
N SER A 55 38.36 -19.89 16.04
CA SER A 55 39.28 -19.09 16.85
C SER A 55 39.47 -17.69 16.25
N ILE A 56 39.77 -17.63 14.95
CA ILE A 56 39.94 -16.35 14.26
C ILE A 56 38.63 -15.56 14.20
N LEU A 57 37.46 -16.23 14.12
CA LEU A 57 36.17 -15.54 14.18
C LEU A 57 35.96 -14.82 15.51
N VAL A 58 36.46 -15.37 16.63
CA VAL A 58 36.44 -14.69 17.94
C VAL A 58 37.35 -13.47 17.88
N ASP A 59 38.57 -13.61 17.37
CA ASP A 59 39.52 -12.49 17.27
C ASP A 59 39.00 -11.35 16.38
N ILE A 60 38.34 -11.70 15.26
CA ILE A 60 37.67 -10.73 14.38
C ILE A 60 36.50 -10.06 15.11
N ALA A 61 35.67 -10.82 15.81
CA ALA A 61 34.53 -10.31 16.58
C ALA A 61 34.99 -9.28 17.62
N ASP A 62 36.02 -9.62 18.39
CA ASP A 62 36.59 -8.75 19.41
C ASP A 62 37.26 -7.50 18.81
N TYR A 63 38.01 -7.64 17.70
CA TYR A 63 38.70 -6.50 17.08
C TYR A 63 37.75 -5.47 16.45
N TYR A 64 36.64 -5.93 15.87
CA TYR A 64 35.65 -5.07 15.21
C TYR A 64 34.44 -4.70 16.08
N ASP A 65 34.40 -5.19 17.33
CA ASP A 65 33.29 -5.02 18.28
C ASP A 65 31.94 -5.44 17.65
N ILE A 66 31.90 -6.67 17.15
CA ILE A 66 30.73 -7.30 16.53
C ILE A 66 30.57 -8.72 17.02
N SER A 67 29.38 -9.30 16.88
CA SER A 67 29.13 -10.68 17.24
C SER A 67 29.47 -11.67 16.11
N ILE A 68 29.83 -12.91 16.45
CA ILE A 68 30.05 -13.98 15.45
C ILE A 68 28.83 -14.15 14.51
N PRO A 69 27.57 -14.14 14.99
CA PRO A 69 26.41 -14.17 14.10
C PRO A 69 26.39 -13.05 13.05
N GLU A 70 26.84 -11.84 13.39
CA GLU A 70 26.95 -10.74 12.42
C GLU A 70 27.98 -11.06 11.34
N ILE A 71 29.14 -11.61 11.73
CA ILE A 71 30.15 -12.08 10.77
C ILE A 71 29.58 -13.15 9.83
N ILE A 72 28.89 -14.15 10.38
CA ILE A 72 28.32 -15.26 9.61
C ILE A 72 27.17 -14.78 8.71
N SER A 73 26.38 -13.80 9.15
CA SER A 73 25.31 -13.21 8.33
C SER A 73 25.82 -12.25 7.25
N GLY A 74 27.08 -11.79 7.38
CA GLY A 74 27.71 -10.82 6.49
C GLY A 74 27.17 -9.40 6.61
N GLU A 75 26.49 -9.06 7.71
CA GLU A 75 25.84 -7.75 7.93
C GLU A 75 25.89 -7.38 9.42
N ARG A 76 25.97 -6.07 9.73
CA ARG A 76 25.83 -5.60 11.13
C ARG A 76 24.37 -5.70 11.57
N LYS A 77 24.14 -6.03 12.84
CA LYS A 77 22.80 -6.12 13.44
C LYS A 77 22.03 -4.80 13.34
N SER A 78 22.72 -3.66 13.44
CA SER A 78 22.12 -2.34 13.25
C SER A 78 21.64 -2.08 11.81
N GLU A 79 22.29 -2.69 10.81
CA GLU A 79 21.88 -2.58 9.40
C GLU A 79 20.64 -3.44 9.14
N MET A 80 20.58 -4.64 9.72
CA MET A 80 19.39 -5.51 9.69
C MET A 80 18.14 -4.82 10.27
N MET A 81 18.30 -4.14 11.42
CA MET A 81 17.19 -3.43 12.08
C MET A 81 16.66 -2.26 11.23
N ASN A 82 17.55 -1.51 10.59
CA ASN A 82 17.17 -0.40 9.70
C ASN A 82 16.47 -0.87 8.42
N GLU A 83 16.90 -1.99 7.83
CA GLU A 83 16.32 -2.52 6.59
C GLU A 83 14.90 -3.05 6.81
N GLU A 84 14.67 -3.77 7.91
CA GLU A 84 13.35 -4.28 8.31
C GLU A 84 12.40 -3.13 8.67
N GLU A 85 12.82 -2.19 9.50
CA GLU A 85 12.03 -1.00 9.85
C GLU A 85 11.68 -0.18 8.60
N ARG A 86 12.64 0.00 7.68
CA ARG A 86 12.43 0.70 6.40
C ARG A 86 11.46 -0.05 5.50
N LYS A 87 11.53 -1.39 5.44
CA LYS A 87 10.55 -2.21 4.70
C LYS A 87 9.16 -2.07 5.31
N ILE A 88 9.03 -2.16 6.63
CA ILE A 88 7.74 -1.99 7.32
C ILE A 88 7.17 -0.59 7.06
N ALA A 89 7.96 0.47 7.20
CA ALA A 89 7.55 1.84 6.93
C ALA A 89 7.14 2.04 5.46
N LYS A 90 7.88 1.45 4.52
CA LYS A 90 7.57 1.51 3.09
C LYS A 90 6.28 0.75 2.77
N THR A 91 6.09 -0.46 3.30
CA THR A 91 4.87 -1.23 3.11
C THR A 91 3.65 -0.54 3.71
N MET A 92 3.77 0.11 4.88
CA MET A 92 2.69 0.90 5.47
C MET A 92 2.34 2.13 4.62
N SER A 93 3.34 2.80 4.06
CA SER A 93 3.12 3.90 3.11
C SER A 93 2.45 3.42 1.82
N ASP A 94 2.93 2.33 1.24
CA ASP A 94 2.40 1.73 0.00
C ASP A 94 0.97 1.21 0.20
N TYR A 95 0.64 0.67 1.38
CA TYR A 95 -0.74 0.31 1.73
C TYR A 95 -1.65 1.53 1.80
N ALA A 96 -1.19 2.62 2.44
CA ALA A 96 -1.97 3.84 2.57
C ALA A 96 -2.18 4.57 1.22
N THR A 97 -1.25 4.44 0.26
CA THR A 97 -1.36 5.04 -1.08
C THR A 97 -2.22 4.21 -2.02
N THR A 98 -2.07 2.88 -2.02
CA THR A 98 -2.83 1.97 -2.90
C THR A 98 -4.33 1.97 -2.59
N GLU A 99 -4.72 2.01 -1.30
CA GLU A 99 -6.14 2.15 -0.93
C GLU A 99 -6.72 3.49 -1.41
N LYS A 100 -5.95 4.58 -1.28
CA LYS A 100 -6.35 5.90 -1.77
C LYS A 100 -6.52 5.89 -3.28
N GLU A 101 -5.57 5.35 -4.04
CA GLU A 101 -5.61 5.31 -5.51
C GLU A 101 -6.84 4.56 -6.04
N LYS A 102 -7.19 3.42 -5.44
CA LYS A 102 -8.38 2.65 -5.84
C LYS A 102 -9.66 3.48 -5.66
N ILE A 103 -9.76 4.18 -4.53
CA ILE A 103 -10.92 5.02 -4.23
C ILE A 103 -10.96 6.25 -5.15
N PHE A 104 -9.83 6.92 -5.39
CA PHE A 104 -9.74 8.05 -6.33
C PHE A 104 -10.12 7.66 -7.77
N LYS A 105 -9.82 6.42 -8.20
CA LYS A 105 -10.19 5.93 -9.53
C LYS A 105 -11.70 5.72 -9.68
N GLU A 106 -12.35 5.09 -8.70
CA GLU A 106 -13.81 4.91 -8.69
C GLU A 106 -14.54 6.26 -8.63
N MET A 107 -13.99 7.24 -7.90
CA MET A 107 -14.52 8.61 -7.87
C MET A 107 -14.44 9.34 -9.19
N LYS A 108 -13.29 9.29 -9.88
CA LYS A 108 -13.12 9.94 -11.19
C LYS A 108 -14.16 9.45 -12.20
N LEU A 109 -14.47 8.16 -12.15
CA LEU A 109 -15.50 7.58 -13.01
C LEU A 109 -16.89 8.14 -12.67
N GLN A 110 -17.24 8.23 -11.38
CA GLN A 110 -18.53 8.79 -10.93
C GLN A 110 -18.69 10.27 -11.25
N SER A 111 -17.63 11.08 -11.12
CA SER A 111 -17.69 12.50 -11.50
C SER A 111 -17.89 12.70 -13.00
N VAL A 112 -17.25 11.86 -13.84
CA VAL A 112 -17.41 11.93 -15.29
C VAL A 112 -18.85 11.56 -15.69
N MET A 113 -19.40 10.48 -15.13
CA MET A 113 -20.78 10.07 -15.38
C MET A 113 -21.80 11.15 -14.96
N GLY A 114 -21.59 11.81 -13.82
CA GLY A 114 -22.44 12.90 -13.35
C GLY A 114 -22.42 14.13 -14.27
N VAL A 115 -21.24 14.52 -14.76
CA VAL A 115 -21.10 15.65 -15.71
C VAL A 115 -21.78 15.32 -17.05
N CYS A 116 -21.63 14.10 -17.56
CA CYS A 116 -22.34 13.67 -18.77
C CYS A 116 -23.88 13.72 -18.58
N ALA A 117 -24.39 13.28 -17.43
CA ALA A 117 -25.82 13.34 -17.14
C ALA A 117 -26.35 14.78 -17.00
N LEU A 118 -25.56 15.70 -16.42
CA LEU A 118 -25.87 17.13 -16.36
C LEU A 118 -26.01 17.74 -17.76
N VAL A 119 -25.05 17.49 -18.64
CA VAL A 119 -25.06 18.00 -20.01
C VAL A 119 -26.26 17.47 -20.79
N LEU A 120 -26.57 16.17 -20.65
CA LEU A 120 -27.75 15.56 -21.27
C LEU A 120 -29.05 16.17 -20.76
N TYR A 121 -29.17 16.38 -19.44
CA TYR A 121 -30.34 17.02 -18.85
C TYR A 121 -30.53 18.46 -19.37
N TRP A 122 -29.46 19.26 -19.44
CA TRP A 122 -29.49 20.61 -19.99
C TRP A 122 -29.96 20.63 -21.45
N ILE A 123 -29.46 19.71 -22.29
CA ILE A 123 -29.89 19.58 -23.69
C ILE A 123 -31.38 19.23 -23.78
N LEU A 124 -31.84 18.27 -22.96
CA LEU A 124 -33.25 17.85 -22.95
C LEU A 124 -34.19 18.96 -22.45
N HIS A 125 -33.72 19.79 -21.51
CA HIS A 125 -34.46 20.92 -20.98
C HIS A 125 -34.61 22.03 -22.03
N GLU A 126 -33.49 22.45 -22.67
CA GLU A 126 -33.49 23.54 -23.66
C GLU A 126 -34.29 23.17 -24.92
N THR A 127 -34.27 21.91 -25.33
CA THR A 127 -35.02 21.42 -26.49
C THR A 127 -36.51 21.19 -26.21
N GLY A 128 -36.95 21.24 -24.94
CA GLY A 128 -38.32 20.94 -24.53
C GLY A 128 -38.75 19.48 -24.80
N ALA A 129 -37.81 18.61 -25.16
CA ALA A 129 -38.09 17.26 -25.66
C ALA A 129 -38.74 16.33 -24.60
N TYR A 130 -38.55 16.64 -23.31
CA TYR A 130 -39.13 15.88 -22.20
C TYR A 130 -40.67 15.98 -22.13
N MET A 131 -41.27 17.00 -22.76
CA MET A 131 -42.73 17.20 -22.83
C MET A 131 -43.40 16.43 -23.98
N TYR A 132 -42.61 15.95 -24.95
CA TYR A 132 -43.14 15.34 -26.19
C TYR A 132 -43.28 13.81 -26.10
N ASN A 133 -42.47 13.14 -25.27
CA ASN A 133 -42.46 11.69 -25.15
C ASN A 133 -42.29 11.25 -23.69
N ASP A 134 -43.19 10.40 -23.20
CA ASP A 134 -43.17 9.85 -21.84
C ASP A 134 -41.84 9.13 -21.50
N VAL A 135 -41.21 8.51 -22.50
CA VAL A 135 -39.89 7.86 -22.35
C VAL A 135 -38.79 8.89 -22.10
N LEU A 136 -38.83 10.05 -22.78
CA LEU A 136 -37.86 11.13 -22.59
C LEU A 136 -38.07 11.87 -21.27
N GLY A 137 -39.32 12.01 -20.82
CA GLY A 137 -39.64 12.51 -19.48
C GLY A 137 -39.08 11.62 -18.37
N LYS A 138 -39.25 10.30 -18.49
CA LYS A 138 -38.65 9.32 -17.57
C LYS A 138 -37.11 9.38 -17.60
N LEU A 139 -36.51 9.50 -18.79
CA LEU A 139 -35.07 9.63 -18.97
C LEU A 139 -34.51 10.90 -18.28
N ALA A 140 -35.18 12.04 -18.45
CA ALA A 140 -34.80 13.28 -17.78
C ALA A 140 -34.84 13.16 -16.25
N GLY A 141 -35.85 12.47 -15.69
CA GLY A 141 -35.94 12.18 -14.26
C GLY A 141 -34.81 11.27 -13.74
N TYR A 142 -34.37 10.29 -14.54
CA TYR A 142 -33.18 9.49 -14.20
C TYR A 142 -31.90 10.33 -14.21
N CYS A 143 -31.75 11.26 -15.16
CA CYS A 143 -30.62 12.18 -15.17
C CYS A 143 -30.63 13.09 -13.93
N GLU A 144 -31.76 13.68 -13.57
CA GLU A 144 -31.90 14.54 -12.38
C GLU A 144 -31.48 13.83 -11.09
N THR A 145 -31.97 12.60 -10.89
CA THR A 145 -31.62 11.79 -9.71
C THR A 145 -30.14 11.41 -9.69
N LEU A 146 -29.56 11.03 -10.84
CA LEU A 146 -28.14 10.67 -10.94
C LEU A 146 -27.20 11.85 -10.64
N VAL A 147 -27.58 13.06 -11.07
CA VAL A 147 -26.87 14.30 -10.76
C VAL A 147 -26.85 14.56 -9.25
N SER A 148 -28.01 14.47 -8.59
CA SER A 148 -28.10 14.67 -7.14
C SER A 148 -27.22 13.67 -6.35
N VAL A 149 -27.20 12.39 -6.77
CA VAL A 149 -26.37 11.34 -6.15
C VAL A 149 -24.89 11.64 -6.32
N SER A 150 -24.46 12.09 -7.50
CA SER A 150 -23.06 12.42 -7.76
C SER A 150 -22.53 13.57 -6.90
N VAL A 151 -23.34 14.62 -6.69
CA VAL A 151 -23.00 15.78 -5.87
C VAL A 151 -22.87 15.39 -4.40
N ILE A 152 -23.83 14.58 -3.89
CA ILE A 152 -23.80 14.09 -2.51
C ILE A 152 -22.57 13.22 -2.26
N MET A 153 -22.22 12.34 -3.20
CA MET A 153 -21.05 11.47 -3.10
C MET A 153 -19.73 12.27 -3.11
N ILE A 154 -19.62 13.30 -3.95
CA ILE A 154 -18.46 14.21 -3.98
C ILE A 154 -18.34 14.96 -2.65
N ALA A 155 -19.43 15.52 -2.13
CA ALA A 155 -19.44 16.24 -0.85
C ALA A 155 -19.11 15.34 0.35
N ALA A 156 -19.61 14.10 0.37
CA ALA A 156 -19.29 13.11 1.41
C ALA A 156 -17.81 12.69 1.39
N PHE A 157 -17.15 12.78 0.23
CA PHE A 157 -15.74 12.47 0.07
C PHE A 157 -14.82 13.63 0.46
N THR A 158 -15.09 14.85 -0.01
CA THR A 158 -14.28 16.04 0.31
C THR A 158 -14.32 16.37 1.81
N THR A 159 -15.44 16.09 2.48
CA THR A 159 -15.58 16.24 3.94
C THR A 159 -14.90 15.12 4.73
N GLY A 160 -14.34 14.10 4.08
CA GLY A 160 -13.73 12.94 4.73
C GLY A 160 -14.71 12.04 5.49
N SER A 161 -16.02 12.33 5.42
CA SER A 161 -17.08 11.60 6.12
C SER A 161 -17.12 10.12 5.69
N LEU A 162 -16.83 9.84 4.43
CA LEU A 162 -16.79 8.48 3.88
C LEU A 162 -15.76 7.57 4.58
N SER A 163 -14.63 8.12 5.05
CA SER A 163 -13.62 7.36 5.79
C SER A 163 -14.10 6.93 7.18
N LYS A 164 -14.85 7.79 7.87
CA LYS A 164 -15.49 7.49 9.16
C LYS A 164 -16.66 6.52 9.01
N VAL A 165 -17.50 6.73 7.99
CA VAL A 165 -18.67 5.87 7.70
C VAL A 165 -18.24 4.45 7.30
N ARG A 166 -17.15 4.27 6.54
CA ARG A 166 -16.64 2.94 6.18
C ARG A 166 -16.19 2.10 7.39
N SER A 167 -15.71 2.73 8.47
CA SER A 167 -15.38 2.01 9.72
C SER A 167 -16.62 1.64 10.54
N LYS A 168 -17.69 2.45 10.48
CA LYS A 168 -18.92 2.29 11.26
C LYS A 168 -19.96 1.41 10.54
N SER A 169 -20.01 1.45 9.20
CA SER A 169 -20.87 0.60 8.36
C SER A 169 -20.46 -0.86 8.32
N ARG A 170 -19.24 -1.23 8.71
CA ARG A 170 -18.85 -2.65 8.86
C ARG A 170 -19.69 -3.37 9.94
N LYS A 171 -20.26 -2.63 10.90
CA LYS A 171 -21.19 -3.19 11.90
C LYS A 171 -22.66 -3.13 11.49
N VAL A 172 -23.02 -2.32 10.49
CA VAL A 172 -24.42 -2.11 10.07
C VAL A 172 -24.77 -2.95 8.84
N PHE A 173 -23.78 -3.31 8.02
CA PHE A 173 -24.00 -4.04 6.77
C PHE A 173 -23.85 -5.55 6.97
N VAL A 174 -24.89 -6.19 7.49
CA VAL A 174 -25.03 -7.66 7.71
C VAL A 174 -25.05 -8.48 6.40
N PHE A 175 -24.63 -7.91 5.27
CA PHE A 175 -24.73 -8.54 3.93
C PHE A 175 -23.38 -9.05 3.40
N GLU A 176 -22.44 -9.38 4.29
CA GLU A 176 -21.10 -9.90 3.92
C GLU A 176 -21.15 -11.27 3.20
N ASN A 177 -22.25 -12.01 3.31
CA ASN A 177 -22.43 -13.34 2.70
C ASN A 177 -23.03 -13.33 1.28
N PHE A 178 -23.30 -12.17 0.68
CA PHE A 178 -23.89 -12.11 -0.66
C PHE A 178 -22.82 -12.01 -1.77
N PRO A 179 -23.01 -12.71 -2.91
CA PRO A 179 -22.12 -12.57 -4.06
C PRO A 179 -21.95 -11.10 -4.48
N LYS A 180 -20.74 -10.69 -4.85
CA LYS A 180 -20.40 -9.31 -5.28
C LYS A 180 -21.42 -8.62 -6.21
N PRO A 181 -21.99 -9.27 -7.24
CA PRO A 181 -23.01 -8.63 -8.07
C PRO A 181 -24.30 -8.30 -7.29
N MET A 182 -24.67 -9.13 -6.31
CA MET A 182 -25.86 -8.93 -5.49
C MET A 182 -25.67 -7.80 -4.47
N GLN A 183 -24.47 -7.64 -3.92
CA GLN A 183 -24.15 -6.49 -3.06
C GLN A 183 -24.25 -5.15 -3.81
N LEU A 184 -23.82 -5.11 -5.07
CA LEU A 184 -23.96 -3.95 -5.95
C LEU A 184 -25.44 -3.59 -6.18
N VAL A 185 -26.28 -4.60 -6.44
CA VAL A 185 -27.73 -4.40 -6.62
C VAL A 185 -28.38 -3.89 -5.33
N VAL A 186 -28.06 -4.48 -4.17
CA VAL A 186 -28.61 -4.06 -2.87
C VAL A 186 -28.18 -2.64 -2.52
N THR A 187 -26.91 -2.30 -2.76
CA THR A 187 -26.39 -0.94 -2.51
C THR A 187 -27.06 0.09 -3.44
N ALA A 188 -27.25 -0.27 -4.71
CA ALA A 188 -27.99 0.56 -5.65
C ALA A 188 -29.45 0.75 -5.21
N VAL A 189 -30.15 -0.31 -4.78
CA VAL A 189 -31.54 -0.24 -4.31
C VAL A 189 -31.67 0.63 -3.06
N VAL A 190 -30.74 0.52 -2.11
CA VAL A 190 -30.75 1.36 -0.90
C VAL A 190 -30.45 2.83 -1.23
N ALA A 191 -29.52 3.09 -2.16
CA ALA A 191 -29.23 4.44 -2.64
C ALA A 191 -30.43 5.06 -3.39
N PHE A 192 -31.09 4.29 -4.25
CA PHE A 192 -32.31 4.70 -4.95
C PHE A 192 -33.48 4.93 -3.98
N GLY A 193 -33.63 4.06 -2.98
CA GLY A 193 -34.65 4.21 -1.93
C GLY A 193 -34.41 5.46 -1.09
N GLY A 194 -33.17 5.73 -0.70
CA GLY A 194 -32.80 6.95 0.02
C GLY A 194 -33.05 8.21 -0.81
N ALA A 195 -32.66 8.21 -2.08
CA ALA A 195 -32.91 9.33 -2.99
C ALA A 195 -34.41 9.56 -3.22
N ALA A 196 -35.21 8.50 -3.34
CA ALA A 196 -36.67 8.58 -3.49
C ALA A 196 -37.34 9.15 -2.24
N VAL A 197 -36.92 8.73 -1.04
CA VAL A 197 -37.44 9.25 0.22
C VAL A 197 -37.07 10.72 0.40
N ILE A 198 -35.85 11.12 0.06
CA ILE A 198 -35.42 12.53 0.10
C ILE A 198 -36.23 13.36 -0.90
N LYS A 199 -36.45 12.86 -2.13
CA LYS A 199 -37.31 13.52 -3.11
C LYS A 199 -38.74 13.67 -2.58
N LEU A 200 -39.31 12.63 -1.96
CA LEU A 200 -40.64 12.67 -1.35
C LEU A 200 -40.74 13.69 -0.21
N VAL A 201 -39.72 13.77 0.64
CA VAL A 201 -39.65 14.74 1.74
C VAL A 201 -39.51 16.16 1.19
N LEU A 202 -38.68 16.39 0.17
CA LEU A 202 -38.52 17.70 -0.44
C LEU A 202 -39.80 18.19 -1.14
N VAL A 203 -40.47 17.30 -1.88
CA VAL A 203 -41.78 17.58 -2.51
C VAL A 203 -42.83 17.90 -1.44
N TYR A 204 -42.85 17.14 -0.34
CA TYR A 204 -43.82 17.33 0.75
C TYR A 204 -43.60 18.65 1.53
N PHE A 205 -42.35 19.04 1.78
CA PHE A 205 -42.04 20.25 2.56
C PHE A 205 -41.94 21.52 1.72
N PHE A 206 -41.50 21.43 0.47
CA PHE A 206 -41.26 22.60 -0.38
C PHE A 206 -42.25 22.75 -1.53
N GLY A 207 -43.16 21.79 -1.74
CA GLY A 207 -44.23 21.87 -2.75
C GLY A 207 -43.74 21.95 -4.20
N LEU A 208 -42.54 21.45 -4.48
CA LEU A 208 -41.94 21.36 -5.82
C LEU A 208 -42.46 20.14 -6.60
#